data_AF-L9UV46-F1
#
_entry.id   AF-L9UV46-F1
#
_cell.length_a   1.000
_cell.length_b   1.000
_cell.length_c   1.000
_cell.angle_alpha   90.00
_cell.angle_beta   90.00
_cell.angle_gamma   90.00
#
_symmetry.space_group_name_H-M   'P 1'
#
loop_
_entity.id
_entity.type
_entity.pdbx_description
1 polymer ?
#
loop_
_entity_poly.entity_id
_entity_poly.type
_entity_poly.pdbx_seq_one_letter_code
_entity_poly.pdbx_strand_id
1 'polypeptide(L)'
;MDNDGGGIFHKLPVEAFDPPFTSQFKTPHGLEFDALAELYELEFQHVGPTEFEGAYRQSLASEGTQVLSVKFDSAASHRRREELDEAVRTAVAADDN
;
A
#
# COMPACT_ATOMS: atom_id res chain seq x y z
N MET A 1 2.10 -0.48 -5.91
CA MET A 1 1.44 -0.44 -4.59
C MET A 1 2.01 -1.58 -3.79
N ASP A 2 2.83 -1.28 -2.80
CA ASP A 2 3.59 -2.25 -2.01
C ASP A 2 3.30 -2.01 -0.53
N ASN A 3 2.76 -3.02 0.14
CA ASN A 3 2.49 -3.02 1.58
C ASN A 3 3.23 -4.15 2.30
N ASP A 4 4.20 -4.78 1.63
CA ASP A 4 5.02 -5.87 2.13
C ASP A 4 4.15 -7.01 2.69
N GLY A 5 3.22 -7.52 1.86
CA GLY A 5 2.45 -8.74 2.11
C GLY A 5 0.92 -8.65 1.97
N GLY A 6 0.19 -9.46 2.75
CA GLY A 6 -1.25 -9.61 2.73
C GLY A 6 -2.02 -8.48 3.44
N GLY A 7 -1.82 -7.23 3.02
CA GLY A 7 -2.42 -6.06 3.69
C GLY A 7 -3.95 -6.05 3.83
N ILE A 8 -4.68 -6.91 3.09
CA ILE A 8 -6.13 -7.09 3.18
C ILE A 8 -6.58 -7.74 4.50
N PHE A 9 -5.72 -8.55 5.14
CA PHE A 9 -6.09 -9.32 6.33
C PHE A 9 -6.17 -8.48 7.61
N HIS A 10 -5.68 -7.23 7.59
CA HIS A 10 -5.91 -6.25 8.67
C HIS A 10 -7.39 -5.88 8.86
N LYS A 11 -8.29 -6.30 7.95
CA LYS A 11 -9.75 -6.11 8.10
C LYS A 11 -10.43 -7.24 8.87
N LEU A 12 -9.73 -8.33 9.14
CA LEU A 12 -10.32 -9.53 9.70
C LEU A 12 -9.98 -9.66 11.19
N PRO A 13 -10.85 -10.26 12.02
CA PRO A 13 -10.57 -10.51 13.44
C PRO A 13 -9.27 -11.29 13.70
N VAL A 14 -8.75 -11.99 12.68
CA VAL A 14 -7.49 -12.73 12.74
C VAL A 14 -6.27 -11.82 13.00
N GLU A 15 -6.36 -10.52 12.75
CA GLU A 15 -5.30 -9.54 13.08
C GLU A 15 -4.91 -9.56 14.55
N ALA A 16 -5.86 -9.80 15.46
CA ALA A 16 -5.61 -9.82 16.91
C ALA A 16 -4.75 -11.02 17.37
N PHE A 17 -4.47 -11.98 16.49
CA PHE A 17 -3.74 -13.21 16.81
C PHE A 17 -2.32 -13.19 16.25
N ASP A 18 -1.47 -12.35 16.83
CA ASP A 18 -0.02 -12.34 16.56
C ASP A 18 0.70 -13.18 17.62
N PRO A 19 1.73 -14.00 17.29
CA PRO A 19 2.50 -14.13 16.03
C PRO A 19 1.88 -14.81 14.78
N PRO A 20 0.83 -15.66 14.86
CA PRO A 20 0.30 -16.39 13.71
C PRO A 20 -0.15 -15.49 12.55
N PHE A 21 -0.74 -14.34 12.87
CA PHE A 21 -1.17 -13.36 11.88
C PHE A 21 -0.03 -12.92 10.96
N THR A 22 1.08 -12.47 11.53
CA THR A 22 2.22 -11.97 10.74
C THR A 22 2.82 -13.08 9.88
N SER A 23 2.98 -14.28 10.44
CA SER A 23 3.65 -15.40 9.78
C SER A 23 2.79 -16.14 8.74
N GLN A 24 1.47 -16.14 8.88
CA GLN A 24 0.56 -16.94 8.04
C GLN A 24 -0.36 -16.10 7.15
N PHE A 25 -0.63 -14.84 7.51
CA PHE A 25 -1.56 -13.97 6.77
C PHE A 25 -0.87 -12.75 6.19
N LYS A 26 -0.13 -11.99 7.00
CA LYS A 26 0.63 -10.84 6.47
C LYS A 26 1.74 -11.32 5.55
N THR A 27 2.50 -12.33 5.95
CA THR A 27 3.58 -12.93 5.15
C THR A 27 4.44 -11.88 4.43
N PRO A 28 5.18 -11.02 5.18
CA PRO A 28 6.05 -10.03 4.57
C PRO A 28 7.02 -10.71 3.62
N HIS A 29 7.11 -10.21 2.39
CA HIS A 29 7.88 -10.87 1.36
C HIS A 29 9.34 -10.46 1.41
N GLY A 30 9.66 -9.26 1.91
CA GLY A 30 11.03 -8.75 1.99
C GLY A 30 11.77 -8.68 0.63
N LEU A 31 11.03 -8.82 -0.47
CA LEU A 31 11.56 -8.74 -1.83
C LEU A 31 11.99 -7.31 -2.14
N GLU A 32 13.29 -7.16 -2.43
CA GLU A 32 13.82 -6.01 -3.13
C GLU A 32 13.68 -6.29 -4.64
N PHE A 33 12.83 -5.52 -5.32
CA PHE A 33 12.50 -5.73 -6.74
C PHE A 33 13.66 -5.37 -7.68
N ASP A 34 14.77 -4.86 -7.15
CA ASP A 34 16.01 -4.56 -7.88
C ASP A 34 16.52 -5.79 -8.66
N ALA A 35 16.40 -6.99 -8.09
CA ALA A 35 16.81 -8.23 -8.77
C ALA A 35 15.90 -8.60 -9.96
N LEU A 36 14.64 -8.13 -9.97
CA LEU A 36 13.72 -8.32 -11.10
C LEU A 36 13.95 -7.30 -12.20
N ALA A 37 14.43 -6.10 -11.83
CA ALA A 37 14.80 -5.05 -12.76
C ALA A 37 15.89 -5.52 -13.74
N GLU A 38 16.95 -6.15 -13.21
CA GLU A 38 18.07 -6.66 -14.00
C GLU A 38 17.66 -7.86 -14.89
N LEU A 39 16.78 -8.74 -14.42
CA LEU A 39 16.36 -9.93 -15.17
C LEU A 39 15.46 -9.62 -16.37
N TYR A 40 14.65 -8.57 -16.28
CA TYR A 40 13.61 -8.24 -17.26
C TYR A 40 13.87 -6.92 -18.02
N GLU A 41 15.06 -6.32 -17.86
CA GLU A 41 15.42 -5.01 -18.43
C GLU A 41 14.38 -3.92 -18.07
N LEU A 42 13.89 -3.96 -16.83
CA LEU A 42 12.95 -2.97 -16.30
C LEU A 42 13.73 -1.93 -15.50
N GLU A 43 13.29 -0.68 -15.52
CA GLU A 43 13.75 0.29 -14.52
C GLU A 43 12.85 0.19 -13.29
N PHE A 44 13.44 0.07 -12.11
CA PHE A 44 12.70 0.01 -10.86
C PHE A 44 12.96 1.26 -10.01
N GLN A 45 11.89 1.84 -9.46
CA GLN A 45 12.00 3.00 -8.59
C GLN A 45 11.04 2.86 -7.39
N HIS A 46 11.58 3.08 -6.19
CA HIS A 46 10.76 3.35 -5.01
C HIS A 46 10.32 4.81 -4.99
N VAL A 47 9.02 5.04 -4.82
CA VAL A 47 8.43 6.38 -4.88
C VAL A 47 7.48 6.61 -3.71
N GLY A 48 7.65 7.72 -2.99
CA GLY A 48 6.70 8.12 -1.96
C GLY A 48 5.35 8.57 -2.56
N PRO A 49 4.23 8.51 -1.81
CA PRO A 49 2.92 8.95 -2.31
C PRO A 49 2.90 10.36 -2.89
N THR A 50 3.67 11.29 -2.30
CA THR A 50 3.77 12.69 -2.75
C THR A 50 4.64 12.86 -4.00
N GLU A 51 5.53 11.91 -4.28
CA GLU A 51 6.47 11.95 -5.40
C GLU A 51 5.90 11.22 -6.63
N PHE A 52 4.85 10.42 -6.42
CA PHE A 52 4.26 9.56 -7.44
C PHE A 52 3.85 10.32 -8.70
N GLU A 53 3.23 11.49 -8.55
CA GLU A 53 2.81 12.28 -9.73
C GLU A 53 4.01 12.65 -10.62
N GLY A 54 5.11 13.10 -10.03
CA GLY A 54 6.33 13.46 -10.75
C GLY A 54 6.96 12.26 -11.43
N ALA A 55 7.16 11.17 -10.68
CA ALA A 55 7.74 9.93 -11.20
C ALA A 55 6.89 9.31 -12.33
N TYR A 56 5.56 9.36 -12.20
CA TYR A 56 4.64 8.89 -13.23
C TYR A 56 4.75 9.72 -14.50
N ARG A 57 4.78 11.05 -14.40
CA ARG A 57 4.98 11.93 -15.57
C ARG A 57 6.32 11.69 -16.26
N GLN A 58 7.38 11.43 -15.49
CA GLN A 58 8.68 11.09 -16.04
C GLN A 58 8.66 9.75 -16.77
N SER A 59 8.06 8.72 -16.18
CA SER A 59 7.92 7.39 -16.81
C SER A 59 7.18 7.46 -18.15
N LEU A 60 6.13 8.29 -18.27
CA LEU A 60 5.42 8.48 -19.54
C LEU A 60 6.28 9.07 -20.66
N ALA A 61 7.38 9.74 -20.32
CA ALA A 61 8.32 10.33 -21.28
C ALA A 61 9.56 9.43 -21.51
N SER A 62 9.71 8.34 -20.76
CA SER A 62 10.83 7.40 -20.88
C SER A 62 10.51 6.30 -21.89
N GLU A 63 11.55 5.73 -22.50
CA GLU A 63 11.45 4.51 -23.29
C GLU A 63 11.51 3.28 -22.37
N GLY A 64 10.96 2.15 -22.83
CA GLY A 64 10.97 0.90 -22.05
C GLY A 64 9.88 0.84 -20.98
N THR A 65 10.01 -0.12 -20.06
CA THR A 65 9.04 -0.34 -18.98
C THR A 65 9.65 0.04 -17.63
N GLN A 66 8.95 0.90 -16.89
CA GLN A 66 9.33 1.28 -15.54
C GLN A 66 8.33 0.75 -14.51
N VAL A 67 8.84 0.30 -13.38
CA VAL A 67 8.05 -0.15 -12.23
C VAL A 67 8.21 0.87 -11.11
N LEU A 68 7.14 1.60 -10.84
CA LEU A 68 7.07 2.55 -9.72
C LEU A 68 6.44 1.86 -8.49
N SER A 69 7.26 1.48 -7.53
CA SER A 69 6.80 0.89 -6.28
C SER A 69 6.49 1.98 -5.25
N VAL A 70 5.19 2.20 -5.02
CA VAL A 70 4.69 3.07 -3.95
C VAL A 70 4.48 2.25 -2.68
N LYS A 71 5.39 2.43 -1.71
CA LYS A 71 5.29 1.79 -0.38
C LYS A 71 4.24 2.49 0.47
N PHE A 72 3.40 1.70 1.15
CA PHE A 72 2.42 2.21 2.10
C PHE A 72 2.20 1.23 3.27
N ASP A 73 1.89 1.78 4.44
CA ASP A 73 1.55 0.97 5.62
C ASP A 73 0.07 0.55 5.56
N SER A 74 -0.18 -0.76 5.52
CA SER A 74 -1.52 -1.34 5.46
C SER A 74 -2.34 -1.06 6.71
N ALA A 75 -1.72 -1.09 7.90
CA ALA A 75 -2.37 -0.85 9.18
C ALA A 75 -2.74 0.62 9.36
N ALA A 76 -1.86 1.55 8.99
CA ALA A 76 -2.14 2.98 8.97
C ALA A 76 -3.26 3.32 7.98
N SER A 77 -3.23 2.71 6.80
CA SER A 77 -4.31 2.85 5.81
C SER A 77 -5.64 2.28 6.33
N HIS A 78 -5.61 1.23 7.15
CA HIS A 78 -6.80 0.67 7.79
C HIS A 78 -7.39 1.63 8.82
N ARG A 79 -6.59 2.06 9.80
CA ARG A 79 -7.00 3.03 10.82
C ARG A 79 -7.58 4.29 10.19
N ARG A 80 -6.94 4.80 9.14
CA ARG A 80 -7.42 6.00 8.43
C ARG A 80 -8.81 5.81 7.81
N ARG A 81 -9.14 4.61 7.31
CA ARG A 81 -10.46 4.32 6.77
C ARG A 81 -11.52 4.24 7.86
N GLU A 82 -11.20 3.66 9.01
CA GLU A 82 -12.11 3.59 10.17
C GLU A 82 -12.43 4.99 10.71
N GLU A 83 -11.41 5.85 10.84
CA GLU A 83 -11.59 7.26 11.23
C GLU A 83 -12.51 8.02 10.27
N LEU A 84 -12.33 7.81 8.96
CA LEU A 84 -13.16 8.47 7.94
C LEU A 84 -14.60 7.95 7.93
N ASP A 85 -14.81 6.65 8.11
CA ASP A 85 -16.15 6.05 8.20
C ASP A 85 -16.91 6.61 9.41
N GLU A 86 -16.27 6.71 10.57
CA GLU A 86 -16.88 7.28 11.77
C GLU A 86 -17.18 8.78 11.62
N ALA A 87 -16.25 9.54 11.04
CA ALA A 87 -16.43 10.97 10.79
C ALA A 87 -17.60 11.24 9.84
N VAL A 88 -17.72 10.44 8.76
CA VAL A 88 -18.82 10.56 7.79
C VAL A 88 -20.16 10.20 8.44
N ARG A 89 -20.22 9.11 9.24
CA ARG A 89 -21.45 8.74 9.96
C ARG A 89 -21.91 9.81 10.92
N THR A 90 -20.98 10.38 11.67
CA THR A 90 -21.27 11.46 12.64
C THR A 90 -21.81 12.70 11.92
N ALA A 91 -21.18 13.10 10.81
CA ALA A 91 -21.61 14.25 10.04
C ALA A 91 -23.02 14.07 9.46
N VAL A 92 -23.31 12.91 8.86
CA VAL A 92 -24.63 12.60 8.29
C VAL A 92 -25.71 12.57 9.39
N ALA A 93 -25.43 11.96 10.54
CA ALA A 93 -26.38 11.92 11.66
C ALA A 93 -26.65 13.30 12.28
N ALA A 94 -25.70 14.23 12.19
CA ALA A 94 -25.86 15.60 12.65
C ALA A 94 -26.67 16.47 11.67
N ASP A 95 -26.67 16.16 10.38
CA ASP A 95 -27.49 16.85 9.36
C ASP A 95 -28.96 16.39 9.38
N ASP A 96 -29.25 15.20 9.89
CA ASP A 96 -30.60 14.64 10.03
C ASP A 96 -31.36 15.10 11.29
N ASN A 97 -30.77 15.96 12.13
CA ASN A 97 -31.33 16.43 13.42
C ASN A 97 -31.36 17.96 13.54
#